data_AF-A0A127T227-F1
#
_entry.id   AF-A0A127T227-F1
#
_cell.length_a   1.000
_cell.length_b   1.000
_cell.length_c   1.000
_cell.angle_alpha   90.00
_cell.angle_beta   90.00
_cell.angle_gamma   90.00
#
_symmetry.space_group_name_H-M   'P 1'
#
loop_
_entity.id
_entity.type
_entity.pdbx_description
1 polymer ?
#
loop_
_entity_poly.entity_id
_entity_poly.type
_entity_poly.pdbx_seq_one_letter_code
_entity_poly.pdbx_strand_id
1 'polypeptide(L)'
;PSGSITVEKMELDENGFPQPTGEFEELGADSLVMALGQEADLSLIENSKHIEIDDGVVKVNNQMMTGLEGVFAGGDMVPSERTVTVAIGHGKKAARYIDSYLRGSTYTPPEKHQLATLNRMNTWYYADAPRQVREKLEGPRRASTFDEVVSGLDEASAVFEARRCMSCGNCFGCDNCFGVCPDNAITKIKPGEYEFKYDYCKGCGLCAEECPCGAISMVPEEV
;
A
#
# COMPACT_ATOMS: atom_id res chain seq x y z
N PRO A 1 -18.91 -28.99 -29.31
CA PRO A 1 -17.73 -29.58 -28.65
C PRO A 1 -17.62 -29.04 -27.22
N SER A 2 -18.11 -29.78 -26.23
CA SER A 2 -17.90 -29.44 -24.83
C SER A 2 -16.48 -29.85 -24.47
N GLY A 3 -15.61 -28.89 -24.17
CA GLY A 3 -14.27 -29.23 -23.67
C GLY A 3 -14.37 -29.98 -22.33
N SER A 4 -13.46 -30.92 -22.10
CA SER A 4 -13.26 -31.56 -20.79
C SER A 4 -11.83 -31.34 -20.34
N ILE A 5 -11.65 -31.11 -19.04
CA ILE A 5 -10.35 -30.96 -18.40
C ILE A 5 -10.28 -31.99 -17.28
N THR A 6 -9.25 -32.83 -17.32
CA THR A 6 -8.93 -33.73 -16.23
C THR A 6 -8.11 -32.97 -15.19
N VAL A 7 -8.59 -32.93 -13.95
CA VAL A 7 -7.88 -32.31 -12.83
C VAL A 7 -7.62 -33.35 -11.74
N GLU A 8 -6.51 -33.20 -11.03
CA GLU A 8 -6.24 -33.97 -9.82
C GLU A 8 -6.88 -33.28 -8.63
N LYS A 9 -7.55 -34.05 -7.76
CA LYS A 9 -8.08 -33.54 -6.51
C LYS A 9 -6.92 -33.25 -5.55
N MET A 10 -6.96 -32.07 -4.93
CA MET A 10 -5.97 -31.63 -3.96
C MET A 10 -6.56 -31.62 -2.56
N GLU A 11 -5.79 -32.06 -1.57
CA GLU A 11 -6.12 -31.93 -0.14
C GLU A 11 -5.14 -30.97 0.54
N LEU A 12 -5.61 -30.17 1.49
CA LEU A 12 -4.73 -29.25 2.21
C LEU A 12 -3.98 -30.00 3.32
N ASP A 13 -2.67 -29.78 3.41
CA ASP A 13 -1.88 -30.24 4.54
C ASP A 13 -2.10 -29.38 5.81
N GLU A 14 -1.38 -29.71 6.89
CA GLU A 14 -1.47 -29.01 8.18
C GLU A 14 -1.12 -27.50 8.09
N ASN A 15 -0.39 -27.10 7.05
CA ASN A 15 -0.01 -25.71 6.79
C ASN A 15 -0.97 -25.02 5.79
N GLY A 16 -2.01 -25.71 5.33
CA GLY A 16 -2.96 -25.21 4.34
C GLY A 16 -2.42 -25.24 2.90
N PHE A 17 -1.34 -25.99 2.62
CA PHE A 17 -0.79 -26.12 1.28
C PHE A 17 -1.41 -27.32 0.55
N PRO A 18 -1.82 -27.17 -0.72
CA PRO A 18 -2.48 -28.24 -1.46
C PRO A 18 -1.51 -29.36 -1.85
N GLN A 19 -1.88 -30.60 -1.54
CA GLN A 19 -1.15 -31.83 -1.82
C GLN A 19 -1.94 -32.72 -2.79
N PRO A 20 -1.26 -33.40 -3.74
CA PRO A 20 -1.90 -34.32 -4.68
C PRO A 20 -2.44 -35.56 -3.98
N THR A 21 -3.65 -36.00 -4.34
CA THR A 21 -4.28 -37.20 -3.78
C THR A 21 -4.12 -38.45 -4.66
N GLY A 22 -3.73 -38.29 -5.92
CA GLY A 22 -3.77 -39.34 -6.94
C GLY A 22 -5.18 -39.64 -7.48
N GLU A 23 -6.23 -38.98 -6.98
CA GLU A 23 -7.57 -39.07 -7.52
C GLU A 23 -7.82 -38.00 -8.60
N PHE A 24 -8.35 -38.42 -9.75
CA PHE A 24 -8.63 -37.54 -10.87
C PHE A 24 -10.14 -37.42 -11.13
N GLU A 25 -10.58 -36.25 -11.55
CA GLU A 25 -11.94 -36.01 -12.01
C GLU A 25 -11.96 -35.22 -13.33
N GLU A 26 -13.03 -35.41 -14.10
CA GLU A 26 -13.25 -34.64 -15.32
C GLU A 26 -14.23 -33.49 -15.05
N LEU A 27 -13.79 -32.28 -15.35
CA LEU A 27 -14.61 -31.08 -15.31
C LEU A 27 -14.95 -30.65 -16.74
N GLY A 28 -16.24 -30.41 -16.99
CA GLY A 28 -16.68 -29.81 -18.24
C GLY A 28 -16.29 -28.33 -18.28
N ALA A 29 -15.45 -27.94 -19.24
CA ALA A 29 -15.00 -26.56 -19.41
C ALA A 29 -14.57 -26.28 -20.85
N ASP A 30 -14.99 -25.12 -21.38
CA ASP A 30 -14.59 -24.67 -22.71
C ASP A 30 -13.36 -23.74 -22.68
N SER A 31 -12.88 -23.36 -21.50
CA SER A 31 -11.73 -22.48 -21.32
C SER A 31 -11.04 -22.74 -19.98
N LEU A 32 -9.70 -22.69 -19.99
CA LEU A 32 -8.85 -22.80 -18.81
C LEU A 32 -8.04 -21.50 -18.65
N VAL A 33 -8.13 -20.86 -17.49
CA VAL A 33 -7.29 -19.71 -17.13
C VAL A 33 -6.25 -20.19 -16.13
N MET A 34 -4.99 -20.22 -16.55
CA MET A 34 -3.89 -20.63 -15.67
C MET A 34 -3.46 -19.46 -14.77
N ALA A 35 -3.71 -19.58 -13.47
CA ALA A 35 -3.24 -18.62 -12.46
C ALA A 35 -1.80 -18.97 -12.04
N LEU A 36 -0.85 -18.85 -12.96
CA LEU A 36 0.56 -19.12 -12.68
C LEU A 36 1.15 -18.00 -11.80
N GLY A 37 2.00 -18.41 -10.85
CA GLY A 37 2.83 -17.47 -10.11
C GLY A 37 3.88 -16.81 -11.00
N GLN A 38 4.60 -15.85 -10.43
CA GLN A 38 5.73 -15.18 -11.05
C GLN A 38 7.01 -15.45 -10.24
N GLU A 39 8.14 -15.47 -10.92
CA GLU A 39 9.47 -15.56 -10.31
C GLU A 39 10.28 -14.32 -10.68
N ALA A 40 11.20 -13.93 -9.79
CA ALA A 40 12.09 -12.81 -10.09
C ALA A 40 13.15 -13.27 -11.11
N ASP A 41 13.38 -12.46 -12.14
CA ASP A 41 14.52 -12.66 -13.02
C ASP A 41 15.80 -12.19 -12.30
N LEU A 42 16.63 -13.15 -11.90
CA LEU A 42 17.87 -12.91 -11.14
C LEU A 42 19.13 -13.06 -12.00
N SER A 43 18.99 -13.27 -13.32
CA SER A 43 20.12 -13.54 -14.24
C SER A 43 21.22 -12.47 -14.18
N LEU A 44 20.87 -11.23 -13.86
CA LEU A 44 21.81 -10.12 -13.71
C LEU A 44 22.72 -10.25 -12.47
N ILE A 45 22.24 -10.87 -11.39
CA ILE A 45 22.84 -10.82 -10.05
C ILE A 45 23.16 -12.18 -9.44
N GLU A 46 22.70 -13.28 -10.04
CA GLU A 46 22.89 -14.66 -9.56
C GLU A 46 24.35 -15.05 -9.34
N ASN A 47 25.28 -14.45 -10.10
CA ASN A 47 26.71 -14.75 -10.03
C ASN A 47 27.48 -13.86 -9.03
N SER A 48 26.78 -12.93 -8.36
CA SER A 48 27.40 -12.04 -7.38
C SER A 48 27.71 -12.78 -6.07
N LYS A 49 28.96 -12.71 -5.61
CA LYS A 49 29.35 -13.24 -4.29
C LYS A 49 28.87 -12.37 -3.12
N HIS A 50 28.38 -11.17 -3.40
CA HIS A 50 27.99 -10.18 -2.40
C HIS A 50 26.47 -10.06 -2.26
N ILE A 51 25.70 -10.60 -3.21
CA ILE A 51 24.24 -10.56 -3.15
C ILE A 51 23.75 -11.96 -2.78
N GLU A 52 23.15 -12.06 -1.60
CA GLU A 52 22.57 -13.31 -1.13
C GLU A 52 21.17 -13.49 -1.73
N ILE A 53 20.96 -14.64 -2.36
CA ILE A 53 19.69 -15.08 -2.92
C ILE A 53 19.24 -16.30 -2.14
N ASP A 54 17.99 -16.29 -1.68
CA ASP A 54 17.36 -17.37 -0.95
C ASP A 54 15.92 -17.51 -1.45
N ASP A 55 15.50 -18.73 -1.77
CA ASP A 55 14.16 -19.03 -2.30
C ASP A 55 13.71 -18.12 -3.47
N GLY A 56 14.63 -17.88 -4.42
CA GLY A 56 14.34 -17.08 -5.61
C GLY A 56 14.13 -15.58 -5.35
N VAL A 57 14.52 -15.07 -4.17
CA VAL A 57 14.48 -13.64 -3.84
C VAL A 57 15.80 -13.15 -3.24
N VAL A 58 16.06 -11.86 -3.38
CA VAL A 58 17.25 -11.17 -2.89
C VAL A 58 17.08 -10.79 -1.42
N LYS A 59 18.01 -11.21 -0.56
CA LYS A 59 18.04 -10.75 0.83
C LYS A 59 18.46 -9.29 0.91
N VAL A 60 17.73 -8.54 1.74
CA VAL A 60 18.01 -7.14 2.05
C VAL A 60 17.93 -6.91 3.55
N ASN A 61 18.66 -5.89 4.02
CA ASN A 61 18.56 -5.42 5.40
C ASN A 61 17.33 -4.51 5.61
N ASN A 62 17.16 -3.98 6.83
CA ASN A 62 16.06 -3.07 7.19
C ASN A 62 16.06 -1.72 6.42
N GLN A 63 17.14 -1.42 5.70
CA GLN A 63 17.30 -0.25 4.84
C GLN A 63 17.09 -0.57 3.34
N MET A 64 16.62 -1.77 3.02
CA MET A 64 16.44 -2.27 1.65
C MET A 64 17.77 -2.49 0.89
N MET A 65 18.92 -2.44 1.56
CA MET A 65 20.23 -2.64 0.94
C MET A 65 20.57 -4.13 0.90
N THR A 66 21.11 -4.59 -0.22
CA THR A 66 21.63 -5.96 -0.40
C THR A 66 22.97 -6.12 0.34
N GLY A 67 23.57 -7.31 0.29
CA GLY A 67 24.93 -7.51 0.81
C GLY A 67 26.03 -6.78 0.00
N LEU A 68 25.72 -6.28 -1.20
CA LEU A 68 26.60 -5.41 -1.97
C LEU A 68 26.33 -3.94 -1.62
N GLU A 69 27.34 -3.27 -1.08
CA GLU A 69 27.23 -1.89 -0.63
C GLU A 69 26.79 -0.94 -1.76
N GLY A 70 25.80 -0.10 -1.47
CA GLY A 70 25.22 0.84 -2.44
C GLY A 70 24.22 0.22 -3.42
N VAL A 71 23.95 -1.09 -3.33
CA VAL A 71 22.93 -1.76 -4.15
C VAL A 71 21.71 -2.09 -3.28
N PHE A 72 20.54 -1.63 -3.74
CA PHE A 72 19.27 -1.76 -3.04
C PHE A 72 18.28 -2.56 -3.88
N ALA A 73 17.38 -3.28 -3.21
CA ALA A 73 16.34 -4.08 -3.86
C ALA A 73 14.99 -3.90 -3.14
N GLY A 74 13.89 -4.07 -3.90
CA GLY A 74 12.54 -3.86 -3.39
C GLY A 74 11.48 -4.44 -4.34
N GLY A 75 10.21 -4.37 -3.95
CA GLY A 75 9.14 -5.07 -4.67
C GLY A 75 9.22 -6.59 -4.53
N ASP A 76 8.78 -7.31 -5.56
CA ASP A 76 8.61 -8.77 -5.51
C ASP A 76 9.94 -9.55 -5.50
N MET A 77 11.05 -8.87 -5.77
CA MET A 77 12.39 -9.48 -5.76
C MET A 77 12.99 -9.64 -4.36
N VAL A 78 12.31 -9.16 -3.31
CA VAL A 78 12.75 -9.31 -1.91
C VAL A 78 11.69 -10.07 -1.10
N PRO A 79 12.05 -10.69 0.05
CA PRO A 79 11.09 -11.39 0.91
C PRO A 79 9.97 -10.46 1.39
N SER A 80 8.81 -10.50 0.73
CA SER A 80 7.69 -9.62 1.03
C SER A 80 6.37 -10.10 0.45
N GLU A 81 5.28 -9.51 0.94
CA GLU A 81 3.98 -9.63 0.31
C GLU A 81 4.04 -9.05 -1.11
N ARG A 82 3.78 -9.88 -2.11
CA ARG A 82 3.87 -9.54 -3.54
C ARG A 82 2.66 -8.74 -4.02
N THR A 83 2.39 -7.62 -3.36
CA THR A 83 1.30 -6.71 -3.71
C THR A 83 1.86 -5.41 -4.28
N VAL A 84 1.10 -4.80 -5.19
CA VAL A 84 1.47 -3.53 -5.81
C VAL A 84 1.72 -2.44 -4.76
N THR A 85 0.94 -2.40 -3.69
CA THR A 85 1.07 -1.40 -2.61
C THR A 85 2.38 -1.59 -1.83
N VAL A 86 2.78 -2.83 -1.57
CA VAL A 86 4.05 -3.14 -0.90
C VAL A 86 5.23 -2.78 -1.80
N ALA A 87 5.16 -3.11 -3.09
CA ALA A 87 6.20 -2.72 -4.06
C ALA A 87 6.38 -1.20 -4.17
N ILE A 88 5.28 -0.43 -4.24
CA ILE A 88 5.32 1.04 -4.20
C ILE A 88 5.95 1.52 -2.88
N GLY A 89 5.56 0.92 -1.76
CA GLY A 89 6.12 1.21 -0.45
C GLY A 89 7.64 0.96 -0.38
N HIS A 90 8.11 -0.15 -0.96
CA HIS A 90 9.53 -0.48 -1.09
C HIS A 90 10.27 0.55 -1.93
N GLY A 91 9.74 0.94 -3.09
CA GLY A 91 10.33 1.99 -3.92
C GLY A 91 10.52 3.30 -3.14
N LYS A 92 9.50 3.74 -2.39
CA LYS A 92 9.59 4.96 -1.56
C LYS A 92 10.62 4.83 -0.43
N LYS A 93 10.68 3.68 0.26
CA LYS A 93 11.67 3.42 1.32
C LYS A 93 13.08 3.39 0.75
N ALA A 94 13.32 2.61 -0.30
CA ALA A 94 14.60 2.49 -0.97
C ALA A 94 15.10 3.86 -1.44
N ALA A 95 14.24 4.69 -2.04
CA ALA A 95 14.62 6.05 -2.45
C ALA A 95 15.12 6.91 -1.28
N ARG A 96 14.48 6.84 -0.10
CA ARG A 96 14.92 7.56 1.11
C ARG A 96 16.27 7.06 1.63
N TYR A 97 16.48 5.74 1.63
CA TYR A 97 17.74 5.16 2.07
C TYR A 97 18.89 5.39 1.09
N ILE A 98 18.62 5.34 -0.22
CA ILE A 98 19.57 5.70 -1.28
C ILE A 98 20.00 7.15 -1.11
N ASP A 99 19.06 8.10 -0.93
CA ASP A 99 19.39 9.52 -0.71
C ASP A 99 20.28 9.70 0.54
N SER A 100 19.97 9.03 1.66
CA SER A 100 20.79 9.11 2.86
C SER A 100 22.18 8.49 2.67
N TYR A 101 22.27 7.34 2.00
CA TYR A 101 23.52 6.68 1.68
C TYR A 101 24.42 7.57 0.82
N LEU A 102 23.88 8.15 -0.25
CA LEU A 102 24.61 9.07 -1.13
C LEU A 102 25.09 10.35 -0.42
N ARG A 103 24.39 10.77 0.63
CA ARG A 103 24.76 11.92 1.48
C ARG A 103 25.69 11.58 2.63
N GLY A 104 25.98 10.29 2.86
CA GLY A 104 26.71 9.84 4.06
C GLY A 104 25.94 10.13 5.36
N SER A 105 24.62 10.18 5.31
CA SER A 105 23.75 10.41 6.47
C SER A 105 22.88 9.18 6.76
N THR A 106 22.20 9.18 7.90
CA THR A 106 21.27 8.12 8.29
C THR A 106 19.84 8.62 8.17
N TYR A 107 19.01 7.93 7.40
CA TYR A 107 17.57 8.17 7.41
C TYR A 107 16.89 7.38 8.53
N THR A 108 16.25 8.09 9.45
CA THR A 108 15.35 7.50 10.44
C THR A 108 13.91 7.71 9.96
N PRO A 109 13.17 6.62 9.65
CA PRO A 109 11.76 6.76 9.29
C PRO A 109 10.96 7.33 10.47
N PRO A 110 10.02 8.26 10.23
CA PRO A 110 9.14 8.74 11.27
C PRO A 110 8.27 7.59 11.80
N GLU A 111 7.77 7.75 13.03
CA GLU A 111 6.79 6.82 13.58
C GLU A 111 5.56 6.73 12.67
N LYS A 112 5.06 5.50 12.49
CA LYS A 112 3.87 5.28 11.67
C LYS A 112 2.63 5.64 12.47
N HIS A 113 1.83 6.55 11.95
CA HIS A 113 0.48 6.77 12.46
C HIS A 113 -0.35 5.49 12.31
N GLN A 114 -1.23 5.26 13.28
CA GLN A 114 -2.23 4.20 13.16
C GLN A 114 -3.20 4.52 12.04
N LEU A 115 -3.59 3.51 11.27
CA LEU A 115 -4.65 3.66 10.27
C LEU A 115 -5.96 3.98 10.98
N ALA A 116 -6.63 5.05 10.54
CA ALA A 116 -7.98 5.32 10.98
C ALA A 116 -8.93 4.30 10.35
N THR A 117 -9.58 3.51 11.20
CA THR A 117 -10.72 2.68 10.83
C THR A 117 -11.91 3.57 10.46
N LEU A 118 -12.89 3.02 9.73
CA LEU A 118 -14.06 3.79 9.25
C LEU A 118 -14.81 4.50 10.38
N ASN A 119 -14.95 3.87 11.54
CA ASN A 119 -15.59 4.46 12.72
C ASN A 119 -14.84 5.63 13.35
N ARG A 120 -13.56 5.82 13.02
CA ARG A 120 -12.75 6.96 13.48
C ARG A 120 -12.75 8.12 12.48
N MET A 121 -13.28 7.91 11.27
CA MET A 121 -13.34 8.94 10.24
C MET A 121 -14.72 9.59 10.25
N ASN A 122 -14.75 10.91 10.18
CA ASN A 122 -16.00 11.63 10.00
C ASN A 122 -16.31 11.74 8.51
N THR A 123 -17.08 10.78 8.00
CA THR A 123 -17.31 10.63 6.56
C THR A 123 -18.21 11.70 5.96
N TRP A 124 -18.95 12.43 6.80
CA TRP A 124 -19.84 13.53 6.37
C TRP A 124 -19.09 14.68 5.68
N TYR A 125 -17.80 14.85 5.97
CA TYR A 125 -16.96 15.85 5.31
C TYR A 125 -16.61 15.51 3.85
N TYR A 126 -16.85 14.27 3.41
CA TYR A 126 -16.52 13.84 2.05
C TYR A 126 -17.77 13.75 1.20
N ALA A 127 -17.71 14.35 0.01
CA ALA A 127 -18.79 14.25 -0.96
C ALA A 127 -18.78 12.87 -1.62
N ASP A 128 -19.97 12.27 -1.72
CA ASP A 128 -20.18 11.14 -2.61
C ASP A 128 -19.96 11.60 -4.05
N ALA A 129 -18.96 11.00 -4.70
CA ALA A 129 -18.67 11.24 -6.10
C ALA A 129 -18.57 9.89 -6.82
N PRO A 130 -19.20 9.73 -8.00
CA PRO A 130 -18.99 8.54 -8.80
C PRO A 130 -17.53 8.45 -9.23
N ARG A 131 -17.01 7.23 -9.34
CA ARG A 131 -15.70 6.98 -9.93
C ARG A 131 -15.67 7.48 -11.38
N GLN A 132 -14.55 8.06 -11.80
CA GLN A 132 -14.37 8.39 -13.21
C GLN A 132 -14.44 7.14 -14.09
N VAL A 133 -15.18 7.25 -15.19
CA VAL A 133 -15.29 6.17 -16.17
C VAL A 133 -14.07 6.25 -17.08
N ARG A 134 -13.17 5.29 -16.92
CA ARG A 134 -11.99 5.15 -17.78
C ARG A 134 -12.37 4.35 -19.01
N GLU A 135 -11.92 4.81 -20.17
CA GLU A 135 -12.06 4.08 -21.42
C GLU A 135 -11.36 2.72 -21.32
N LYS A 136 -11.95 1.73 -21.99
CA LYS A 136 -11.40 0.37 -22.06
C LYS A 136 -11.25 -0.03 -23.50
N LEU A 137 -10.15 -0.71 -23.82
CA LEU A 137 -9.96 -1.27 -25.15
C LEU A 137 -11.10 -2.24 -25.49
N GLU A 138 -11.50 -2.24 -26.77
CA GLU A 138 -12.50 -3.16 -27.25
C GLU A 138 -12.00 -4.61 -27.26
N GLY A 139 -12.94 -5.56 -27.14
CA GLY A 139 -12.65 -7.00 -27.02
C GLY A 139 -11.65 -7.53 -28.06
N PRO A 140 -11.85 -7.27 -29.37
CA PRO A 140 -10.91 -7.75 -30.40
C PRO A 140 -9.49 -7.22 -30.23
N ARG A 141 -9.31 -5.96 -29.81
CA ARG A 141 -7.98 -5.37 -29.57
C ARG A 141 -7.35 -5.92 -28.30
N ARG A 142 -8.14 -6.05 -27.23
CA ARG A 142 -7.68 -6.67 -25.96
C ARG A 142 -7.16 -8.09 -26.16
N ALA A 143 -7.73 -8.84 -27.11
CA ALA A 143 -7.34 -10.23 -27.38
C ALA A 143 -6.13 -10.36 -28.33
N SER A 144 -5.74 -9.29 -29.02
CA SER A 144 -4.72 -9.34 -30.09
C SER A 144 -3.52 -8.45 -29.85
N THR A 145 -3.51 -7.64 -28.77
CA THR A 145 -2.46 -6.67 -28.46
C THR A 145 -2.07 -6.76 -26.99
N PHE A 146 -0.88 -6.23 -26.67
CA PHE A 146 -0.43 -5.99 -25.30
C PHE A 146 -0.68 -4.53 -24.87
N ASP A 147 -1.56 -3.82 -25.56
CA ASP A 147 -1.88 -2.43 -25.27
C ASP A 147 -2.60 -2.29 -23.91
N GLU A 148 -2.45 -1.14 -23.26
CA GLU A 148 -3.08 -0.88 -21.97
C GLU A 148 -4.61 -1.01 -22.06
N VAL A 149 -5.16 -1.97 -21.34
CA VAL A 149 -6.60 -2.32 -21.41
C VAL A 149 -7.49 -1.22 -20.85
N VAL A 150 -7.05 -0.52 -19.81
CA VAL A 150 -7.79 0.55 -19.14
C VAL A 150 -6.97 1.82 -19.27
N SER A 151 -7.39 2.73 -20.13
CA SER A 151 -6.67 3.98 -20.41
C SER A 151 -6.38 4.75 -19.14
N GLY A 152 -5.22 5.39 -19.04
CA GLY A 152 -4.85 6.31 -17.96
C GLY A 152 -5.89 7.41 -17.71
N LEU A 153 -5.81 8.06 -16.54
CA LEU A 153 -6.52 9.30 -16.29
C LEU A 153 -5.74 10.46 -16.93
N ASP A 154 -6.44 11.41 -17.54
CA ASP A 154 -5.85 12.71 -17.85
C ASP A 154 -5.53 13.48 -16.56
N GLU A 155 -4.72 14.54 -16.67
CA GLU A 155 -4.27 15.31 -15.52
C GLU A 155 -5.42 15.86 -14.67
N ALA A 156 -6.48 16.41 -15.29
CA ALA A 156 -7.59 17.00 -14.56
C ALA A 156 -8.38 15.92 -13.79
N SER A 157 -8.63 14.78 -14.45
CA SER A 157 -9.29 13.63 -13.83
C SER A 157 -8.44 13.00 -12.73
N ALA A 158 -7.12 12.91 -12.91
CA ALA A 158 -6.19 12.38 -11.91
C ALA A 158 -6.14 13.28 -10.66
N VAL A 159 -6.07 14.59 -10.84
CA VAL A 159 -6.12 15.57 -9.73
C VAL A 159 -7.47 15.50 -9.00
N PHE A 160 -8.58 15.36 -9.75
CA PHE A 160 -9.90 15.20 -9.16
C PHE A 160 -10.00 13.92 -8.31
N GLU A 161 -9.55 12.77 -8.83
CA GLU A 161 -9.53 11.52 -8.07
C GLU A 161 -8.62 11.59 -6.84
N ALA A 162 -7.44 12.22 -6.95
CA ALA A 162 -6.54 12.41 -5.81
C ALA A 162 -7.17 13.25 -4.69
N ARG A 163 -7.97 14.27 -5.03
CA ARG A 163 -8.69 15.12 -4.05
C ARG A 163 -9.81 14.39 -3.32
N ARG A 164 -10.24 13.22 -3.80
CA ARG A 164 -11.24 12.37 -3.13
C ARG A 164 -10.63 11.47 -2.06
N CYS A 165 -9.31 11.48 -1.90
CA CYS A 165 -8.64 10.71 -0.85
C CYS A 165 -9.11 11.16 0.54
N MET A 166 -9.58 10.22 1.36
CA MET A 166 -10.00 10.48 2.74
C MET A 166 -8.82 10.66 3.72
N SER A 167 -7.58 10.46 3.25
CA SER A 167 -6.38 10.62 4.06
C SER A 167 -6.44 9.83 5.38
N CYS A 168 -6.98 8.60 5.38
CA CYS A 168 -7.30 7.82 6.58
C CYS A 168 -6.12 7.74 7.59
N GLY A 169 -6.25 8.44 8.72
CA GLY A 169 -5.24 8.53 9.79
C GLY A 169 -4.09 9.51 9.52
N ASN A 170 -4.05 10.16 8.36
CA ASN A 170 -3.02 11.13 7.99
C ASN A 170 -3.61 12.54 7.97
N CYS A 171 -3.09 13.44 8.83
CA CYS A 171 -3.54 14.83 8.84
C CYS A 171 -3.24 15.52 7.50
N PHE A 172 -4.27 16.12 6.89
CA PHE A 172 -4.15 16.87 5.63
C PHE A 172 -4.29 18.40 5.82
N GLY A 173 -4.25 18.88 7.07
CA GLY A 173 -4.19 20.31 7.35
C GLY A 173 -5.49 21.09 7.12
N CYS A 174 -6.66 20.50 7.38
CA CYS A 174 -7.96 21.16 7.18
C CYS A 174 -8.32 22.23 8.20
N ASP A 175 -7.53 22.42 9.26
CA ASP A 175 -7.77 23.35 10.36
C ASP A 175 -9.05 23.13 11.19
N ASN A 176 -9.85 22.07 10.95
CA ASN A 176 -11.06 21.80 11.74
C ASN A 176 -10.76 21.73 13.24
N CYS A 177 -9.73 20.97 13.65
CA CYS A 177 -9.35 20.85 15.05
C CYS A 177 -9.05 22.21 15.70
N PHE A 178 -8.35 23.09 14.97
CA PHE A 178 -8.05 24.45 15.40
C PHE A 178 -9.31 25.30 15.56
N GLY A 179 -10.24 25.22 14.61
CA GLY A 179 -11.47 26.02 14.63
C GLY A 179 -12.51 25.57 15.66
N VAL A 180 -12.60 24.27 15.97
CA VAL A 180 -13.62 23.72 16.88
C VAL A 180 -13.20 23.72 18.35
N CYS A 181 -11.93 24.03 18.66
CA CYS A 181 -11.43 24.01 20.03
C CYS A 181 -11.98 25.20 20.84
N PRO A 182 -12.87 24.98 21.83
CA PRO A 182 -13.50 26.08 22.57
C PRO A 182 -12.52 26.82 23.49
N ASP A 183 -11.44 26.14 23.90
CA ASP A 183 -10.45 26.66 24.83
C ASP A 183 -9.22 27.27 24.13
N ASN A 184 -9.19 27.30 22.79
CA ASN A 184 -8.02 27.72 22.00
C ASN A 184 -6.72 26.96 22.38
N ALA A 185 -6.86 25.69 22.76
CA ALA A 185 -5.75 24.84 23.20
C ALA A 185 -4.90 24.29 22.03
N ILE A 186 -5.17 24.68 20.79
CA ILE A 186 -4.47 24.17 19.61
C ILE A 186 -3.79 25.35 18.89
N THR A 187 -2.50 25.22 18.62
CA THR A 187 -1.72 26.20 17.87
C THR A 187 -1.33 25.63 16.51
N LYS A 188 -1.64 26.35 15.43
CA LYS A 188 -1.23 25.98 14.08
C LYS A 188 0.22 26.41 13.84
N ILE A 189 1.13 25.45 13.66
CA ILE A 189 2.55 25.71 13.38
C ILE A 189 2.76 25.91 11.88
N LYS A 190 2.31 24.94 11.08
CA LYS A 190 2.28 25.01 9.62
C LYS A 190 1.17 24.07 9.09
N PRO A 191 0.83 24.08 7.80
CA PRO A 191 -0.19 23.18 7.26
C PRO A 191 0.09 21.71 7.63
N GLY A 192 -0.86 21.09 8.33
CA GLY A 192 -0.74 19.69 8.78
C GLY A 192 0.08 19.46 10.05
N GLU A 193 0.59 20.51 10.70
CA GLU A 193 1.36 20.43 11.95
C GLU A 193 0.76 21.36 13.01
N TYR A 194 0.30 20.76 14.10
CA TYR A 194 -0.39 21.45 15.18
C TYR A 194 0.22 21.08 16.53
N GLU A 195 0.31 22.05 17.41
CA GLU A 195 0.72 21.87 18.81
C GLU A 195 -0.52 21.91 19.71
N PHE A 196 -0.66 20.92 20.58
CA PHE A 196 -1.72 20.84 21.59
C PHE A 196 -1.17 21.33 22.93
N LYS A 197 -1.71 22.44 23.43
CA LYS A 197 -1.34 23.02 24.73
C LYS A 197 -2.17 22.35 25.82
N TYR A 198 -1.65 21.25 26.35
CA TYR A 198 -2.36 20.42 27.33
C TYR A 198 -2.80 21.19 28.59
N ASP A 199 -2.05 22.20 29.03
CA ASP A 199 -2.43 23.09 30.16
C ASP A 199 -3.78 23.82 29.95
N TYR A 200 -4.15 24.07 28.70
CA TYR A 200 -5.40 24.72 28.33
C TYR A 200 -6.48 23.72 27.91
N CYS A 201 -6.09 22.51 27.51
CA CYS A 201 -6.99 21.47 27.06
C CYS A 201 -7.89 20.99 28.21
N LYS A 202 -9.21 20.95 27.99
CA LYS A 202 -10.20 20.43 28.95
C LYS A 202 -10.65 18.99 28.66
N GLY A 203 -10.01 18.32 27.69
CA GLY A 203 -10.31 16.93 27.35
C GLY A 203 -11.68 16.70 26.71
N CYS A 204 -12.32 17.72 26.14
CA CYS A 204 -13.69 17.61 25.59
C CYS A 204 -13.81 16.73 24.34
N GLY A 205 -12.71 16.43 23.64
CA GLY A 205 -12.70 15.52 22.49
C GLY A 205 -13.20 16.10 21.16
N LEU A 206 -13.71 17.34 21.12
CA LEU A 206 -14.26 17.95 19.90
C LEU A 206 -13.28 17.93 18.72
N CYS A 207 -11.99 18.18 18.97
CA CYS A 207 -10.98 18.14 17.92
C CYS A 207 -10.81 16.74 17.30
N ALA A 208 -11.02 15.67 18.08
CA ALA A 208 -10.95 14.29 17.62
C ALA A 208 -12.21 13.89 16.84
N GLU A 209 -13.39 14.21 17.37
CA GLU A 209 -14.69 13.93 16.73
C GLU A 209 -14.87 14.66 15.39
N GLU A 210 -14.36 15.89 15.30
CA GLU A 210 -14.45 16.72 14.09
C GLU A 210 -13.30 16.52 13.11
N CYS A 211 -12.37 15.60 13.41
CA CYS A 211 -11.27 15.27 12.51
C CYS A 211 -11.79 14.42 11.33
N PRO A 212 -11.79 14.93 10.08
CA PRO A 212 -12.37 14.18 8.95
C PRO A 212 -11.65 12.87 8.67
N CYS A 213 -10.33 12.86 8.89
CA CYS A 213 -9.47 11.71 8.61
C CYS A 213 -9.18 10.85 9.84
N GLY A 214 -9.68 11.20 11.03
CA GLY A 214 -9.42 10.44 12.25
C GLY A 214 -7.96 10.46 12.71
N ALA A 215 -7.20 11.51 12.37
CA ALA A 215 -5.77 11.64 12.67
C ALA A 215 -5.47 12.02 14.14
N ILE A 216 -6.49 12.32 14.95
CA ILE A 216 -6.33 12.70 16.36
C ILE A 216 -6.77 11.53 17.23
N SER A 217 -5.97 11.23 18.25
CA SER A 217 -6.28 10.23 19.28
C SER A 217 -6.38 10.93 20.63
N MET A 218 -7.46 10.66 21.37
CA MET A 218 -7.56 11.08 22.77
C MET A 218 -6.71 10.14 23.63
N VAL A 219 -5.93 10.71 24.52
CA VAL A 219 -5.13 9.97 25.51
C VAL A 219 -5.54 10.43 26.92
N PRO A 220 -5.54 9.53 27.91
CA PRO A 220 -5.71 9.93 29.31
C PRO A 220 -4.62 10.91 29.74
N GLU A 221 -4.96 11.82 30.64
CA GLU A 221 -3.98 12.63 31.34
C GLU A 221 -3.17 11.74 32.29
N GLU A 222 -1.84 11.81 32.22
CA GLU A 222 -0.97 11.12 33.16
C GLU A 222 -0.91 11.95 34.45
N VAL A 223 -1.41 11.38 35.55
CA VAL A 223 -1.48 11.99 36.89
C VAL A 223 -0.35 11.48 37.77
#